data_AF-A0AAV9P6B3-F1
#
_entry.id   AF-A0AAV9P6B3-F1
#
_cell.length_a   1.000
_cell.length_b   1.000
_cell.length_c   1.000
_cell.angle_alpha   90.00
_cell.angle_beta   90.00
_cell.angle_gamma   90.00
#
_symmetry.space_group_name_H-M   'P 1'
#
loop_
_entity.id
_entity.type
_entity.pdbx_description
1 polymer ?
#
loop_
_entity_poly.entity_id
_entity_poly.type
_entity_poly.pdbx_seq_one_letter_code
_entity_poly.pdbx_strand_id
1 'polypeptide(L)'
;MTSETELDVVDRTASHTDSRSARSAREVDLVGTQTNVSGREDQPPDGGYGWVCTACVFAINAHTWGVNASWGVFLAHFLSHDTFTNASNLEYALIGGLSISMSLFISPLVGVSNEKLGTRPSLFIGTALVFTSMLTASFATQIWHLFLSQGVCFGFGLGFLYITAAPTLGQWFLKKRSLAVGIASSGAGFGGLAYNLAAGAGVESLGVQWTYRLLALCTLVANLICSILLKDRNTAVKPQPRGLNNLREFGHVSVVLIISWGAFTELGYIVLLYSLPNYAQSIGLSAQQGSVVGAVLNLGLAFGRPAVGFLSDSFGRIDVATGELQNNIPRFPKLTATSHQP
;
A
#
# COMPACT_ATOMS: atom_id res chain seq x y z
N MET A 1 -25.52 -87.87 1.39
CA MET A 1 -26.23 -86.58 1.59
C MET A 1 -25.26 -85.58 2.25
N THR A 2 -24.11 -85.37 1.61
CA THR A 2 -22.97 -84.54 2.08
C THR A 2 -22.04 -84.29 0.88
N SER A 3 -22.54 -83.62 -0.17
CA SER A 3 -21.72 -83.29 -1.36
C SER A 3 -22.21 -82.08 -2.17
N GLU A 4 -23.37 -81.49 -1.87
CA GLU A 4 -23.89 -80.31 -2.60
C GLU A 4 -23.60 -78.98 -1.89
N THR A 5 -23.12 -78.99 -0.64
CA THR A 5 -22.91 -77.77 0.15
C THR A 5 -21.53 -77.13 -0.02
N GLU A 6 -20.57 -77.78 -0.66
CA GLU A 6 -19.20 -77.25 -0.87
C GLU A 6 -19.00 -76.52 -2.20
N LEU A 7 -19.75 -76.89 -3.26
CA LEU A 7 -19.66 -76.21 -4.56
C LEU A 7 -20.30 -74.81 -4.56
N ASP A 8 -21.36 -74.59 -3.77
CA ASP A 8 -22.04 -73.29 -3.65
C ASP A 8 -21.24 -72.25 -2.84
N VAL A 9 -20.29 -72.68 -2.00
CA VAL A 9 -19.48 -71.77 -1.18
C VAL A 9 -18.25 -71.27 -1.95
N VAL A 10 -17.69 -72.08 -2.83
CA VAL A 10 -16.54 -71.71 -3.68
C VAL A 10 -16.95 -70.75 -4.81
N ASP A 11 -18.13 -70.93 -5.41
CA ASP A 11 -18.61 -70.07 -6.50
C ASP A 11 -19.07 -68.67 -6.01
N ARG A 12 -19.58 -68.61 -4.77
CA ARG A 12 -19.91 -67.33 -4.09
C ARG A 12 -18.67 -66.56 -3.64
N THR A 13 -17.56 -67.22 -3.33
CA THR A 13 -16.32 -66.52 -2.97
C THR A 13 -15.58 -65.99 -4.19
N ALA A 14 -15.59 -66.72 -5.32
CA ALA A 14 -14.99 -66.28 -6.58
C ALA A 14 -15.69 -65.04 -7.19
N SER A 15 -17.03 -65.02 -7.23
CA SER A 15 -17.79 -63.86 -7.73
C SER A 15 -17.67 -62.60 -6.84
N HIS A 16 -17.43 -62.78 -5.54
CA HIS A 16 -17.15 -61.68 -4.61
C HIS A 16 -15.71 -61.14 -4.68
N THR A 17 -14.74 -61.94 -5.16
CA THR A 17 -13.36 -61.47 -5.35
C THR A 17 -13.19 -60.71 -6.66
N ASP A 18 -13.82 -61.15 -7.74
CA ASP A 18 -13.78 -60.46 -9.04
C ASP A 18 -14.48 -59.10 -9.02
N SER A 19 -15.61 -58.99 -8.31
CA SER A 19 -16.32 -57.71 -8.16
C SER A 19 -15.56 -56.71 -7.28
N ARG A 20 -14.75 -57.16 -6.32
CA ARG A 20 -13.85 -56.30 -5.53
C ARG A 20 -12.60 -55.90 -6.31
N SER A 21 -12.05 -56.78 -7.13
CA SER A 21 -10.90 -56.49 -8.01
C SER A 21 -11.28 -55.50 -9.11
N ALA A 22 -12.43 -55.69 -9.77
CA ALA A 22 -12.94 -54.77 -10.79
C ALA A 22 -13.38 -53.41 -10.20
N ARG A 23 -13.88 -53.39 -8.96
CA ARG A 23 -14.20 -52.14 -8.24
C ARG A 23 -12.94 -51.42 -7.77
N SER A 24 -11.91 -52.14 -7.32
CA SER A 24 -10.59 -51.59 -7.00
C SER A 24 -9.88 -51.06 -8.26
N ALA A 25 -9.94 -51.77 -9.39
CA ALA A 25 -9.38 -51.29 -10.65
C ALA A 25 -10.13 -50.07 -11.21
N ARG A 26 -11.47 -50.03 -11.11
CA ARG A 26 -12.26 -48.83 -11.42
C ARG A 26 -12.02 -47.69 -10.44
N GLU A 27 -11.78 -47.96 -9.17
CA GLU A 27 -11.47 -46.96 -8.15
C GLU A 27 -10.04 -46.42 -8.34
N VAL A 28 -9.09 -47.24 -8.78
CA VAL A 28 -7.74 -46.83 -9.18
C VAL A 28 -7.76 -46.02 -10.49
N ASP A 29 -8.61 -46.34 -11.46
CA ASP A 29 -8.80 -45.53 -12.68
C ASP A 29 -9.59 -44.22 -12.42
N LEU A 30 -10.54 -44.22 -11.47
CA LEU A 30 -11.26 -43.02 -11.03
C LEU A 30 -10.39 -42.11 -10.14
N VAL A 31 -9.46 -42.67 -9.38
CA VAL A 31 -8.44 -41.93 -8.63
C VAL A 31 -7.32 -41.44 -9.55
N GLY A 32 -7.00 -42.18 -10.62
CA GLY A 32 -6.04 -41.78 -11.66
C GLY A 32 -6.56 -40.72 -12.64
N THR A 33 -7.88 -40.52 -12.70
CA THR A 33 -8.53 -39.50 -13.55
C THR A 33 -9.13 -38.35 -12.74
N GLN A 34 -8.74 -38.17 -11.47
CA GLN A 34 -8.77 -36.84 -10.88
C GLN A 34 -7.59 -36.07 -11.45
N THR A 35 -7.87 -35.47 -12.60
CA THR A 35 -7.15 -34.36 -13.21
C THR A 35 -6.10 -33.76 -12.28
N ASN A 36 -4.83 -33.97 -12.63
CA ASN A 36 -3.72 -33.08 -12.27
C ASN A 36 -3.97 -31.67 -12.83
N VAL A 37 -5.08 -31.02 -12.47
CA VAL A 37 -5.07 -29.58 -12.27
C VAL A 37 -4.34 -29.38 -10.96
N SER A 38 -3.01 -29.59 -11.00
CA SER A 38 -2.15 -28.81 -10.14
C SER A 38 -2.64 -27.38 -10.34
N GLY A 39 -3.32 -26.81 -9.33
CA GLY A 39 -3.67 -25.40 -9.37
C GLY A 39 -2.35 -24.69 -9.62
N ARG A 40 -2.12 -24.25 -10.86
CA ARG A 40 -1.00 -23.37 -11.17
C ARG A 40 -1.29 -22.16 -10.30
N GLU A 41 -0.64 -22.10 -9.15
CA GLU A 41 -0.61 -20.90 -8.33
C GLU A 41 -0.19 -19.81 -9.30
N ASP A 42 -1.10 -18.88 -9.58
CA ASP A 42 -0.95 -17.93 -10.68
C ASP A 42 0.18 -16.96 -10.34
N GLN A 43 1.41 -17.39 -10.60
CA GLN A 43 2.60 -16.69 -10.17
C GLN A 43 2.57 -15.27 -10.74
N PRO A 44 2.90 -14.24 -9.94
CA PRO A 44 2.98 -12.87 -10.43
C PRO A 44 3.84 -12.78 -11.70
N PRO A 45 3.35 -12.11 -12.75
CA PRO A 45 4.05 -12.05 -14.04
C PRO A 45 5.36 -11.25 -13.98
N ASP A 46 5.65 -10.54 -12.87
CA ASP A 46 6.85 -9.75 -12.65
C ASP A 46 7.11 -8.70 -13.76
N GLY A 47 6.02 -8.15 -14.32
CA GLY A 47 6.07 -7.16 -15.39
C GLY A 47 4.73 -6.92 -16.11
N GLY A 48 4.82 -6.49 -17.37
CA GLY A 48 3.66 -6.20 -18.21
C GLY A 48 2.78 -5.08 -17.65
N TYR A 49 1.47 -5.34 -17.54
CA TYR A 49 0.52 -4.37 -16.98
C TYR A 49 0.80 -4.03 -15.50
N GLY A 50 1.61 -4.84 -14.80
CA GLY A 50 2.09 -4.52 -13.47
C GLY A 50 2.76 -3.15 -13.37
N TRP A 51 3.50 -2.73 -14.41
CA TRP A 51 4.13 -1.41 -14.44
C TRP A 51 3.13 -0.26 -14.63
N VAL A 52 2.02 -0.51 -15.33
CA VAL A 52 0.90 0.44 -15.41
C VAL A 52 0.26 0.57 -14.03
N CYS A 53 0.06 -0.54 -13.31
CA CYS A 53 -0.40 -0.51 -11.93
C CYS A 53 0.59 0.25 -11.04
N THR A 54 1.90 0.02 -11.16
CA THR A 54 2.94 0.78 -10.44
C THR A 54 2.83 2.28 -10.71
N ALA A 55 2.65 2.70 -11.97
CA ALA A 55 2.46 4.10 -12.32
C ALA A 55 1.16 4.69 -11.74
N CYS A 56 0.07 3.90 -11.71
CA CYS A 56 -1.19 4.33 -11.08
C CYS A 56 -1.02 4.50 -9.56
N VAL A 57 -0.39 3.54 -8.87
CA VAL A 57 -0.13 3.64 -7.42
C VAL A 57 0.85 4.77 -7.12
N PHE A 58 1.85 4.99 -7.98
CA PHE A 58 2.73 6.17 -7.93
C PHE A 58 1.92 7.47 -7.95
N ALA A 59 1.04 7.62 -8.94
CA ALA A 59 0.24 8.82 -9.11
C ALA A 59 -0.74 9.00 -7.94
N ILE A 60 -1.38 7.92 -7.47
CA ILE A 60 -2.23 7.95 -6.27
C ILE A 60 -1.44 8.43 -5.06
N ASN A 61 -0.24 7.88 -4.81
CA ASN A 61 0.61 8.32 -3.71
C ASN A 61 1.03 9.79 -3.86
N ALA A 62 1.34 10.25 -5.07
CA ALA A 62 1.68 11.64 -5.33
C ALA A 62 0.50 12.59 -5.03
N HIS A 63 -0.72 12.19 -5.38
CA HIS A 63 -1.95 12.98 -5.22
C HIS A 63 -2.66 12.73 -3.87
N THR A 64 -2.02 12.04 -2.94
CA THR A 64 -2.55 11.80 -1.60
C THR A 64 -1.52 12.19 -0.55
N TRP A 65 -0.41 11.45 -0.45
CA TRP A 65 0.71 11.78 0.43
C TRP A 65 1.39 13.10 0.06
N GLY A 66 1.51 13.40 -1.24
CA GLY A 66 2.09 14.68 -1.68
C GLY A 66 1.21 15.88 -1.31
N VAL A 67 -0.11 15.75 -1.47
CA VAL A 67 -1.07 16.77 -1.02
C VAL A 67 -1.05 16.93 0.49
N ASN A 68 -0.96 15.82 1.21
CA ASN A 68 -0.84 15.82 2.67
C ASN A 68 0.41 16.59 3.14
N ALA A 69 1.55 16.42 2.44
CA ALA A 69 2.76 17.18 2.74
C ALA A 69 2.58 18.70 2.59
N SER A 70 1.73 19.15 1.65
CA SER A 70 1.42 20.58 1.48
C SER A 70 0.69 21.21 2.65
N TRP A 71 0.14 20.41 3.59
CA TRP A 71 -0.37 20.91 4.86
C TRP A 71 0.66 21.77 5.60
N GLY A 72 1.96 21.45 5.51
CA GLY A 72 3.00 22.26 6.14
C GLY A 72 3.03 23.71 5.65
N VAL A 73 2.70 23.95 4.37
CA VAL A 73 2.62 25.30 3.79
C VAL A 73 1.36 26.04 4.26
N PHE A 74 0.21 25.37 4.25
CA PHE A 74 -1.04 25.92 4.79
C PHE A 74 -0.92 26.24 6.29
N LEU A 75 -0.30 25.35 7.05
CA LEU A 75 0.02 25.52 8.47
C LEU A 75 0.85 26.78 8.70
N ALA A 76 1.94 26.97 7.97
CA ALA A 76 2.78 28.17 8.09
C ALA A 76 2.01 29.46 7.75
N HIS A 77 1.11 29.40 6.75
CA HIS A 77 0.25 30.53 6.41
C HIS A 77 -0.75 30.85 7.54
N PHE A 78 -1.45 29.83 8.09
CA PHE A 78 -2.41 30.03 9.17
C PHE A 78 -1.77 30.55 10.45
N LEU A 79 -0.55 30.10 10.76
CA LEU A 79 0.22 30.58 11.91
C LEU A 79 0.70 32.03 11.75
N SER A 80 1.03 32.46 10.52
CA SER A 80 1.55 33.82 10.27
C SER A 80 0.46 34.89 10.17
N HIS A 81 -0.77 34.51 9.83
CA HIS A 81 -1.89 35.43 9.61
C HIS A 81 -2.96 35.39 10.71
N ASP A 82 -2.74 34.61 11.78
CA ASP A 82 -3.67 34.39 12.90
C ASP A 82 -5.13 34.19 12.43
N THR A 83 -5.30 33.35 11.40
CA THR A 83 -6.55 33.25 10.63
C THR A 83 -7.73 32.77 11.48
N PHE A 84 -7.46 31.97 12.52
CA PHE A 84 -8.44 31.58 13.53
C PHE A 84 -7.99 32.09 14.90
N THR A 85 -8.59 33.19 15.36
CA THR A 85 -8.23 33.99 16.54
C THR A 85 -8.18 33.26 17.89
N ASN A 86 -8.61 31.99 17.95
CA ASN A 86 -8.65 31.17 19.17
C ASN A 86 -7.87 29.86 19.06
N ALA A 87 -7.14 29.64 17.95
CA ALA A 87 -6.46 28.38 17.70
C ALA A 87 -5.01 28.41 18.19
N SER A 88 -4.64 27.42 19.00
CA SER A 88 -3.26 27.19 19.43
C SER A 88 -2.41 26.60 18.31
N ASN A 89 -1.10 26.87 18.34
CA ASN A 89 -0.13 26.27 17.41
C ASN A 89 -0.19 24.73 17.44
N LEU A 90 -0.50 24.15 18.61
CA LEU A 90 -0.66 22.72 18.78
C LEU A 90 -1.86 22.18 18.01
N GLU A 91 -3.01 22.86 18.06
CA GLU A 91 -4.21 22.43 17.33
C GLU A 91 -3.96 22.37 15.82
N TYR A 92 -3.26 23.34 15.25
CA TYR A 92 -2.92 23.29 13.83
C TYR A 92 -1.93 22.17 13.49
N ALA A 93 -0.92 21.94 14.33
CA ALA A 93 0.05 20.86 14.14
C ALA A 93 -0.62 19.48 14.21
N LEU A 94 -1.63 19.31 15.06
CA LEU A 94 -2.35 18.06 15.23
C LEU A 94 -3.15 17.64 14.01
N ILE A 95 -3.63 18.58 13.17
CA ILE A 95 -4.46 18.25 11.99
C ILE A 95 -3.70 17.37 10.99
N GLY A 96 -2.43 17.70 10.71
CA GLY A 96 -1.58 16.92 9.80
C GLY A 96 -1.34 15.50 10.33
N GLY A 97 -0.99 15.36 11.61
CA GLY A 97 -0.80 14.05 12.24
C GLY A 97 -2.10 13.24 12.37
N LEU A 98 -3.22 13.91 12.63
CA LEU A 98 -4.55 13.32 12.71
C LEU A 98 -4.95 12.68 11.39
N SER A 99 -4.63 13.31 10.26
CA SER A 99 -4.93 12.77 8.94
C SER A 99 -4.29 11.41 8.68
N ILE A 100 -3.01 11.26 9.02
CA ILE A 100 -2.29 9.99 8.87
C ILE A 100 -2.80 8.97 9.89
N SER A 101 -3.07 9.39 11.13
CA SER A 101 -3.63 8.52 12.17
C SER A 101 -4.99 7.94 11.75
N MET A 102 -5.86 8.77 11.17
CA MET A 102 -7.17 8.35 10.66
C MET A 102 -7.05 7.45 9.44
N SER A 103 -6.03 7.64 8.60
CA SER A 103 -5.74 6.75 7.46
C SER A 103 -5.37 5.33 7.89
N LEU A 104 -4.71 5.18 9.03
CA LEU A 104 -4.37 3.88 9.60
C LEU A 104 -5.55 3.29 10.39
N PHE A 105 -6.27 4.13 11.13
CA PHE A 105 -7.43 3.74 11.91
C PHE A 105 -8.54 3.11 11.05
N ILE A 106 -8.75 3.63 9.83
CA ILE A 106 -9.78 3.14 8.91
C ILE A 106 -9.41 1.81 8.23
N SER A 107 -8.19 1.30 8.43
CA SER A 107 -7.66 0.11 7.74
C SER A 107 -8.56 -1.14 7.78
N PRO A 108 -9.15 -1.54 8.94
CA PRO A 108 -10.03 -2.70 8.97
C PRO A 108 -11.31 -2.49 8.14
N LEU A 109 -11.85 -1.27 8.14
CA LEU A 109 -13.04 -0.93 7.35
C LEU A 109 -12.73 -0.98 5.85
N VAL A 110 -11.56 -0.49 5.44
CA VAL A 110 -11.09 -0.58 4.05
C VAL A 110 -10.92 -2.04 3.63
N GLY A 111 -10.41 -2.89 4.52
CA GLY A 111 -10.33 -4.34 4.30
C GLY A 111 -11.69 -4.96 4.00
N VAL A 112 -12.69 -4.69 4.85
CA VAL A 112 -14.08 -5.17 4.65
C VAL A 112 -14.69 -4.60 3.37
N SER A 113 -14.43 -3.33 3.06
CA SER A 113 -14.89 -2.68 1.83
C SER A 113 -14.30 -3.36 0.59
N ASN A 114 -12.99 -3.63 0.58
CA ASN A 114 -12.33 -4.32 -0.53
C ASN A 114 -12.82 -5.76 -0.69
N GLU A 115 -13.13 -6.45 0.40
CA GLU A 115 -13.70 -7.80 0.36
C GLU A 115 -15.12 -7.81 -0.24
N LYS A 116 -15.98 -6.86 0.16
CA LYS A 116 -17.39 -6.83 -0.23
C LYS A 116 -17.66 -6.11 -1.55
N LEU A 117 -17.02 -4.96 -1.77
CA LEU A 117 -17.24 -4.08 -2.92
C LEU A 117 -16.16 -4.24 -4.00
N GLY A 118 -15.00 -4.80 -3.64
CA GLY A 118 -13.85 -4.91 -4.53
C GLY A 118 -12.97 -3.65 -4.53
N THR A 119 -11.87 -3.73 -5.26
CA THR A 119 -10.82 -2.70 -5.29
C THR A 119 -11.30 -1.38 -5.89
N ARG A 120 -12.01 -1.40 -7.05
CA ARG A 120 -12.38 -0.14 -7.75
C ARG A 120 -13.37 0.73 -6.96
N PRO A 121 -14.49 0.21 -6.40
CA PRO A 121 -15.39 1.05 -5.63
C PRO A 121 -14.73 1.65 -4.39
N SER A 122 -13.85 0.90 -3.70
CA SER A 122 -13.07 1.43 -2.58
C SER A 122 -12.16 2.59 -2.98
N LEU A 123 -11.53 2.52 -4.16
CA LEU A 123 -10.72 3.64 -4.68
C LEU A 123 -11.59 4.86 -5.05
N PHE A 124 -12.79 4.65 -5.59
CA PHE A 124 -13.72 5.76 -5.85
C PHE A 124 -14.22 6.42 -4.57
N ILE A 125 -14.51 5.64 -3.52
CA ILE A 125 -14.85 6.15 -2.20
C ILE A 125 -13.71 7.01 -1.67
N GLY A 126 -12.48 6.49 -1.70
CA GLY A 126 -11.30 7.24 -1.26
C GLY A 126 -11.07 8.53 -2.05
N THR A 127 -11.22 8.48 -3.37
CA THR A 127 -11.11 9.65 -4.26
C THR A 127 -12.16 10.72 -3.93
N ALA A 128 -13.41 10.31 -3.73
CA ALA A 128 -14.51 11.21 -3.38
C ALA A 128 -14.30 11.86 -2.00
N LEU A 129 -13.80 11.10 -1.01
CA LEU A 129 -13.47 11.61 0.31
C LEU A 129 -12.33 12.63 0.27
N VAL A 130 -11.23 12.34 -0.43
CA VAL A 130 -10.12 13.29 -0.61
C VAL A 130 -10.60 14.57 -1.29
N PHE A 131 -11.35 14.47 -2.38
CA PHE A 131 -11.92 15.64 -3.04
C PHE A 131 -12.82 16.47 -2.12
N THR A 132 -13.77 15.81 -1.45
CA THR A 132 -14.72 16.46 -0.53
C THR A 132 -13.99 17.13 0.62
N SER A 133 -12.97 16.49 1.18
CA SER A 133 -12.18 17.07 2.27
C SER A 133 -11.43 18.34 1.86
N MET A 134 -10.82 18.38 0.67
CA MET A 134 -10.12 19.57 0.19
C MET A 134 -11.12 20.68 -0.19
N LEU A 135 -12.23 20.32 -0.82
CA LEU A 135 -13.26 21.27 -1.21
C LEU A 135 -13.90 21.92 0.02
N THR A 136 -14.27 21.12 1.03
CA THR A 136 -14.85 21.64 2.28
C THR A 136 -13.86 22.44 3.12
N ALA A 137 -12.57 22.06 3.12
CA ALA A 137 -11.51 22.86 3.74
C ALA A 137 -11.40 24.27 3.13
N SER A 138 -11.71 24.43 1.83
CA SER A 138 -11.72 25.76 1.18
C SER A 138 -12.78 26.72 1.74
N PHE A 139 -13.78 26.23 2.45
CA PHE A 139 -14.84 27.01 3.09
C PHE A 139 -14.69 27.09 4.62
N ALA A 140 -13.55 26.67 5.16
CA ALA A 140 -13.33 26.63 6.60
C ALA A 140 -13.24 28.04 7.20
N THR A 141 -14.23 28.39 8.03
CA THR A 141 -14.23 29.63 8.84
C THR A 141 -13.80 29.43 10.29
N GLN A 142 -13.62 28.18 10.73
CA GLN A 142 -13.30 27.80 12.10
C GLN A 142 -12.32 26.62 12.08
N ILE A 143 -11.45 26.52 13.08
CA ILE A 143 -10.43 25.47 13.12
C ILE A 143 -11.03 24.05 13.14
N TRP A 144 -12.17 23.86 13.81
CA TRP A 144 -12.82 22.54 13.86
C TRP A 144 -13.29 22.05 12.48
N HIS A 145 -13.56 22.96 11.53
CA HIS A 145 -13.82 22.59 10.13
C HIS A 145 -12.60 21.90 9.51
N LEU A 146 -11.38 22.37 9.83
CA LEU A 146 -10.14 21.77 9.33
C LEU A 146 -9.84 20.44 10.02
N PHE A 147 -10.15 20.28 11.31
CA PHE A 147 -10.07 18.98 11.97
C PHE A 147 -10.95 17.92 11.29
N LEU A 148 -12.20 18.27 10.96
CA LEU A 148 -13.11 17.32 10.31
C LEU A 148 -12.76 17.09 8.83
N SER A 149 -12.41 18.14 8.10
CA SER A 149 -12.09 18.03 6.68
C SER A 149 -10.69 17.46 6.47
N GLN A 150 -9.63 18.18 6.83
CA GLN A 150 -8.23 17.80 6.61
C GLN A 150 -7.73 16.70 7.56
N GLY A 151 -8.25 16.63 8.78
CA GLY A 151 -7.91 15.55 9.71
C GLY A 151 -8.68 14.28 9.37
N VAL A 152 -9.97 14.25 9.67
CA VAL A 152 -10.77 13.01 9.62
C VAL A 152 -11.10 12.59 8.19
N CYS A 153 -11.77 13.45 7.41
CA CYS A 153 -12.29 13.10 6.09
C CYS A 153 -11.16 12.81 5.08
N PHE A 154 -10.13 13.67 5.05
CA PHE A 154 -8.96 13.44 4.22
C PHE A 154 -8.21 12.18 4.66
N GLY A 155 -8.05 11.96 5.98
CA GLY A 155 -7.41 10.76 6.51
C GLY A 155 -8.12 9.48 6.09
N PHE A 156 -9.46 9.45 6.16
CA PHE A 156 -10.23 8.31 5.65
C PHE A 156 -10.06 8.12 4.14
N GLY A 157 -10.10 9.21 3.36
CA GLY A 157 -9.86 9.15 1.92
C GLY A 157 -8.46 8.62 1.56
N LEU A 158 -7.43 9.10 2.27
CA LEU A 158 -6.04 8.63 2.18
C LEU A 158 -5.96 7.14 2.49
N GLY A 159 -6.61 6.69 3.57
CA GLY A 159 -6.64 5.28 3.97
C GLY A 159 -7.28 4.39 2.91
N PHE A 160 -8.46 4.76 2.40
CA PHE A 160 -9.14 4.03 1.33
C PHE A 160 -8.28 3.92 0.07
N LEU A 161 -7.59 4.99 -0.34
CA LEU A 161 -6.73 4.97 -1.52
C LEU A 161 -5.48 4.12 -1.29
N TYR A 162 -4.72 4.40 -0.22
CA TYR A 162 -3.44 3.75 0.03
C TYR A 162 -3.58 2.26 0.33
N ILE A 163 -4.50 1.89 1.24
CA ILE A 163 -4.66 0.52 1.74
C ILE A 163 -5.25 -0.38 0.64
N THR A 164 -6.06 0.19 -0.26
CA THR A 164 -6.57 -0.55 -1.43
C THR A 164 -5.53 -0.64 -2.55
N ALA A 165 -4.83 0.45 -2.88
CA ALA A 165 -3.94 0.50 -4.03
C ALA A 165 -2.60 -0.23 -3.80
N ALA A 166 -1.97 -0.05 -2.63
CA ALA A 166 -0.62 -0.56 -2.38
C ALA A 166 -0.50 -2.10 -2.49
N PRO A 167 -1.43 -2.92 -1.94
CA PRO A 167 -1.35 -4.37 -2.04
C PRO A 167 -1.45 -4.91 -3.47
N THR A 168 -2.04 -4.16 -4.40
CA THR A 168 -2.19 -4.62 -5.80
C THR A 168 -0.84 -4.91 -6.45
N LEU A 169 0.23 -4.19 -6.08
CA LEU A 169 1.57 -4.40 -6.63
C LEU A 169 2.14 -5.78 -6.29
N GLY A 170 1.83 -6.30 -5.10
CA GLY A 170 2.25 -7.64 -4.69
C GLY A 170 1.58 -8.75 -5.50
N GLN A 171 0.50 -8.45 -6.22
CA GLN A 171 -0.18 -9.40 -7.11
C GLN A 171 0.47 -9.46 -8.49
N TRP A 172 1.17 -8.39 -8.89
CA TRP A 172 1.83 -8.25 -10.18
C TRP A 172 3.32 -8.59 -10.12
N PHE A 173 3.95 -8.44 -8.95
CA PHE A 173 5.38 -8.65 -8.76
C PHE A 173 5.68 -9.60 -7.58
N LEU A 174 6.55 -10.57 -7.83
CA LEU A 174 7.13 -11.45 -6.83
C LEU A 174 8.62 -11.12 -6.63
N LYS A 175 9.42 -11.19 -7.71
CA LYS A 175 10.87 -10.93 -7.71
C LYS A 175 11.22 -9.45 -7.68
N LYS A 176 10.41 -8.60 -8.33
CA LYS A 176 10.63 -7.14 -8.41
C LYS A 176 9.70 -6.35 -7.49
N ARG A 177 9.22 -7.00 -6.42
CA ARG A 177 8.15 -6.47 -5.58
C ARG A 177 8.61 -5.26 -4.79
N SER A 178 9.79 -5.30 -4.17
CA SER A 178 10.28 -4.17 -3.38
C SER A 178 10.61 -2.98 -4.28
N LEU A 179 11.13 -3.21 -5.49
CA LEU A 179 11.35 -2.16 -6.49
C LEU A 179 10.04 -1.52 -6.95
N ALA A 180 9.03 -2.33 -7.30
CA ALA A 180 7.73 -1.81 -7.72
C ALA A 180 7.05 -0.99 -6.62
N VAL A 181 7.08 -1.47 -5.37
CA VAL A 181 6.59 -0.73 -4.21
C VAL A 181 7.44 0.52 -3.96
N GLY A 182 8.76 0.44 -4.08
CA GLY A 182 9.67 1.59 -3.93
C GLY A 182 9.40 2.70 -4.95
N ILE A 183 9.21 2.33 -6.22
CA ILE A 183 8.79 3.24 -7.29
C ILE A 183 7.42 3.82 -6.94
N ALA A 184 6.40 3.01 -6.69
CA ALA A 184 5.08 3.53 -6.36
C ALA A 184 5.09 4.46 -5.14
N SER A 185 5.85 4.13 -4.10
CA SER A 185 5.97 4.96 -2.90
C SER A 185 6.78 6.24 -3.16
N SER A 186 7.69 6.27 -4.13
CA SER A 186 8.41 7.50 -4.50
C SER A 186 7.50 8.63 -4.99
N GLY A 187 6.28 8.28 -5.46
CA GLY A 187 5.26 9.24 -5.83
C GLY A 187 4.95 10.23 -4.70
N ALA A 188 4.98 9.80 -3.44
CA ALA A 188 4.80 10.69 -2.29
C ALA A 188 5.84 11.81 -2.24
N GLY A 189 7.09 11.54 -2.58
CA GLY A 189 8.18 12.53 -2.59
C GLY A 189 8.05 13.50 -3.76
N PHE A 190 7.88 12.98 -4.99
CA PHE A 190 7.66 13.85 -6.16
C PHE A 190 6.39 14.69 -6.04
N GLY A 191 5.31 14.08 -5.54
CA GLY A 191 4.06 14.76 -5.23
C GLY A 191 4.27 15.82 -4.16
N GLY A 192 4.93 15.50 -3.04
CA GLY A 192 5.20 16.46 -1.97
C GLY A 192 5.98 17.68 -2.46
N LEU A 193 7.00 17.47 -3.29
CA LEU A 193 7.72 18.56 -3.95
C LEU A 193 6.79 19.43 -4.81
N ALA A 194 6.03 18.82 -5.72
CA ALA A 194 5.15 19.54 -6.64
C ALA A 194 4.03 20.29 -5.90
N TYR A 195 3.36 19.63 -4.95
CA TYR A 195 2.26 20.18 -4.18
C TYR A 195 2.71 21.26 -3.19
N ASN A 196 3.89 21.13 -2.56
CA ASN A 196 4.42 22.19 -1.69
C ASN A 196 4.71 23.47 -2.48
N LEU A 197 5.35 23.36 -3.64
CA LEU A 197 5.65 24.51 -4.50
C LEU A 197 4.37 25.12 -5.07
N ALA A 198 3.45 24.29 -5.56
CA ALA A 198 2.16 24.75 -6.10
C ALA A 198 1.29 25.41 -5.02
N ALA A 199 1.25 24.85 -3.81
CA ALA A 199 0.53 25.43 -2.68
C ALA A 199 1.15 26.76 -2.25
N GLY A 200 2.49 26.85 -2.17
CA GLY A 200 3.19 28.10 -1.81
C GLY A 200 2.88 29.23 -2.79
N ALA A 201 3.07 28.98 -4.09
CA ALA A 201 2.77 29.96 -5.13
C ALA A 201 1.26 30.29 -5.23
N GLY A 202 0.40 29.28 -5.06
CA GLY A 202 -1.05 29.44 -5.10
C GLY A 202 -1.58 30.29 -3.94
N VAL A 203 -1.07 30.06 -2.73
CA VAL A 203 -1.46 30.85 -1.54
C VAL A 203 -1.07 32.31 -1.71
N GLU A 204 0.11 32.59 -2.26
CA GLU A 204 0.58 33.97 -2.51
C GLU A 204 -0.23 34.69 -3.59
N SER A 205 -0.59 34.00 -4.68
CA SER A 205 -1.22 34.62 -5.86
C SER A 205 -2.75 34.59 -5.87
N LEU A 206 -3.36 33.51 -5.38
CA LEU A 206 -4.81 33.24 -5.47
C LEU A 206 -5.49 33.21 -4.10
N GLY A 207 -4.72 33.16 -3.02
CA GLY A 207 -5.18 32.94 -1.66
C GLY A 207 -5.49 31.48 -1.34
N VAL A 208 -5.68 31.21 -0.04
CA VAL A 208 -5.84 29.85 0.51
C VAL A 208 -7.05 29.12 -0.07
N GLN A 209 -8.20 29.80 -0.18
CA GLN A 209 -9.46 29.17 -0.59
C GLN A 209 -9.39 28.62 -2.02
N TRP A 210 -8.91 29.44 -2.97
CA TRP A 210 -8.77 29.00 -4.37
C TRP A 210 -7.68 27.96 -4.54
N THR A 211 -6.60 28.04 -3.76
CA THR A 211 -5.56 27.01 -3.74
C THR A 211 -6.15 25.65 -3.36
N TYR A 212 -6.91 25.57 -2.27
CA TYR A 212 -7.58 24.31 -1.88
C TYR A 212 -8.48 23.74 -2.99
N ARG A 213 -9.24 24.59 -3.68
CA ARG A 213 -10.13 24.15 -4.78
C ARG A 213 -9.34 23.61 -5.98
N LEU A 214 -8.25 24.27 -6.34
CA LEU A 214 -7.41 23.82 -7.45
C LEU A 214 -6.76 22.47 -7.13
N LEU A 215 -6.20 22.32 -5.93
CA LEU A 215 -5.60 21.06 -5.50
C LEU A 215 -6.67 19.95 -5.38
N ALA A 216 -7.88 20.27 -4.93
CA ALA A 216 -9.00 19.32 -4.91
C ALA A 216 -9.32 18.79 -6.31
N LEU A 217 -9.39 19.66 -7.32
CA LEU A 217 -9.67 19.25 -8.70
C LEU A 217 -8.52 18.43 -9.30
N CYS A 218 -7.27 18.83 -9.06
CA CYS A 218 -6.09 18.07 -9.52
C CYS A 218 -6.07 16.65 -8.93
N THR A 219 -6.30 16.53 -7.63
CA THR A 219 -6.34 15.22 -6.96
C THR A 219 -7.51 14.38 -7.42
N LEU A 220 -8.70 14.97 -7.61
CA LEU A 220 -9.88 14.27 -8.13
C LEU A 220 -9.59 13.65 -9.50
N VAL A 221 -9.12 14.45 -10.46
CA VAL A 221 -8.90 13.99 -11.83
C VAL A 221 -7.83 12.90 -11.87
N ALA A 222 -6.69 13.12 -11.23
CA ALA A 222 -5.59 12.15 -11.25
C ALA A 222 -5.96 10.84 -10.54
N ASN A 223 -6.55 10.91 -9.34
CA ASN A 223 -6.95 9.72 -8.61
C ASN A 223 -8.08 8.97 -9.31
N LEU A 224 -9.04 9.67 -9.94
CA LEU A 224 -10.13 9.02 -10.69
C LEU A 224 -9.59 8.24 -11.90
N ILE A 225 -8.69 8.85 -12.69
CA ILE A 225 -8.04 8.19 -13.83
C ILE A 225 -7.27 6.95 -13.35
N CYS A 226 -6.48 7.08 -12.29
CA CYS A 226 -5.70 5.97 -11.75
C CYS A 226 -6.60 4.86 -11.17
N SER A 227 -7.71 5.22 -10.53
CA SER A 227 -8.69 4.28 -9.99
C SER A 227 -9.36 3.44 -11.08
N ILE A 228 -9.57 4.02 -12.27
CA ILE A 228 -10.11 3.32 -13.44
C ILE A 228 -9.06 2.39 -14.06
N LEU A 229 -7.81 2.87 -14.19
CA LEU A 229 -6.71 2.15 -14.83
C LEU A 229 -6.15 1.02 -13.95
N LEU A 230 -6.22 1.14 -12.63
CA LEU A 230 -5.71 0.12 -11.72
C LEU A 230 -6.48 -1.19 -11.92
N LYS A 231 -5.73 -2.28 -12.14
CA LYS A 231 -6.29 -3.63 -12.27
C LYS A 231 -5.87 -4.49 -11.09
N ASP A 232 -6.89 -4.97 -10.40
CA ASP A 232 -6.78 -5.99 -9.38
C ASP A 232 -6.79 -7.38 -10.05
N ARG A 233 -5.76 -8.18 -9.79
CA ARG A 233 -5.62 -9.55 -10.31
C ARG A 233 -6.26 -10.57 -9.36
N ASN A 234 -6.34 -10.25 -8.07
CA ASN A 234 -6.87 -11.17 -7.05
C ASN A 234 -8.40 -11.21 -6.98
N THR A 235 -9.14 -10.42 -7.77
CA THR A 235 -10.59 -10.66 -7.93
C THR A 235 -10.86 -12.05 -8.55
N ALA A 236 -9.89 -12.64 -9.26
CA ALA A 236 -9.94 -14.00 -9.81
C ALA A 236 -9.50 -15.10 -8.83
N VAL A 237 -8.75 -14.75 -7.78
CA VAL A 237 -8.25 -15.67 -6.74
C VAL A 237 -8.69 -15.10 -5.41
N LYS A 238 -9.93 -15.41 -5.00
CA LYS A 238 -10.50 -14.96 -3.71
C LYS A 238 -9.51 -15.26 -2.59
N PRO A 239 -8.82 -14.26 -2.00
CA PRO A 239 -8.04 -14.50 -0.80
C PRO A 239 -9.00 -15.04 0.25
N GLN A 240 -8.60 -16.05 1.01
CA GLN A 240 -9.41 -16.45 2.17
C GLN A 240 -9.72 -15.20 3.01
N PRO A 241 -10.95 -15.05 3.52
CA PRO A 241 -11.36 -13.88 4.28
C PRO A 241 -10.52 -13.78 5.56
N ARG A 242 -9.40 -13.07 5.47
CA ARG A 242 -8.54 -12.66 6.60
C ARG A 242 -9.03 -11.34 7.18
N GLY A 243 -10.36 -11.19 7.28
CA GLY A 243 -10.93 -10.16 8.13
C GLY A 243 -10.53 -10.42 9.59
N LEU A 244 -10.90 -9.51 10.49
CA LEU A 244 -10.68 -9.52 11.96
C LEU A 244 -10.98 -10.84 12.70
N ASN A 245 -11.40 -11.90 12.02
CA ASN A 245 -11.79 -13.22 12.52
C ASN A 245 -10.61 -14.06 13.03
N ASN A 246 -9.36 -13.73 12.70
CA ASN A 246 -8.16 -14.39 13.23
C ASN A 246 -7.42 -13.50 14.25
N LEU A 247 -8.11 -13.00 15.28
CA LEU A 247 -7.46 -12.28 16.40
C LEU A 247 -6.32 -13.07 17.06
N ARG A 248 -6.32 -14.40 16.88
CA ARG A 248 -5.24 -15.31 17.29
C ARG A 248 -3.88 -14.96 16.68
N GLU A 249 -3.85 -14.38 15.48
CA GLU A 249 -2.60 -13.98 14.81
C GLU A 249 -1.89 -12.83 15.56
N PHE A 250 -2.63 -11.96 16.26
CA PHE A 250 -2.06 -10.91 17.12
C PHE A 250 -1.45 -11.44 18.43
N GLY A 251 -1.67 -12.72 18.75
CA GLY A 251 -1.05 -13.37 19.91
C GLY A 251 0.41 -13.78 19.69
N HIS A 252 0.91 -13.74 18.45
CA HIS A 252 2.30 -14.09 18.16
C HIS A 252 3.24 -12.91 18.46
N VAL A 253 4.23 -13.14 19.33
CA VAL A 253 5.28 -12.15 19.68
C VAL A 253 5.93 -11.54 18.45
N SER A 254 6.23 -12.34 17.41
CA SER A 254 6.84 -11.84 16.17
C SER A 254 5.94 -10.81 15.45
N VAL A 255 4.62 -11.01 15.46
CA VAL A 255 3.67 -10.08 14.85
C VAL A 255 3.60 -8.79 15.66
N VAL A 256 3.53 -8.88 16.99
CA VAL A 256 3.53 -7.72 17.88
C VAL A 256 4.82 -6.91 17.73
N LEU A 257 5.98 -7.56 17.67
CA LEU A 257 7.27 -6.89 17.48
C LEU A 257 7.35 -6.14 16.15
N ILE A 258 6.85 -6.72 15.05
CA ILE A 258 6.80 -6.06 13.73
C ILE A 258 5.86 -4.86 13.76
N ILE A 259 4.67 -5.00 14.38
CA ILE A 259 3.71 -3.90 14.52
C ILE A 259 4.32 -2.78 15.36
N SER A 260 4.94 -3.10 16.49
CA SER A 260 5.61 -2.12 17.35
C SER A 260 6.74 -1.40 16.61
N TRP A 261 7.63 -2.13 15.94
CA TRP A 261 8.71 -1.55 15.14
C TRP A 261 8.17 -0.61 14.06
N GLY A 262 7.13 -1.02 13.33
CA GLY A 262 6.47 -0.18 12.34
C GLY A 262 5.87 1.09 12.95
N ALA A 263 5.18 0.97 14.09
CA ALA A 263 4.58 2.12 14.77
C ALA A 263 5.62 3.15 15.26
N PHE A 264 6.73 2.69 15.86
CA PHE A 264 7.80 3.59 16.30
C PHE A 264 8.53 4.26 15.13
N THR A 265 8.77 3.52 14.05
CA THR A 265 9.41 4.04 12.84
C THR A 265 8.53 5.09 12.18
N GLU A 266 7.23 4.82 12.05
CA GLU A 266 6.27 5.75 11.46
C GLU A 266 6.12 7.01 12.31
N LEU A 267 6.07 6.88 13.65
CA LEU A 267 6.02 8.03 14.57
C LEU A 267 7.23 8.96 14.35
N GLY A 268 8.45 8.41 14.33
CA GLY A 268 9.66 9.19 14.07
C GLY A 268 9.65 9.86 12.69
N TYR A 269 9.21 9.13 11.66
CA TYR A 269 9.10 9.64 10.30
C TYR A 269 8.13 10.83 10.20
N ILE A 270 6.93 10.71 10.77
CA ILE A 270 5.91 11.77 10.72
C ILE A 270 6.34 13.02 11.49
N VAL A 271 6.95 12.86 12.67
CA VAL A 271 7.50 14.00 13.42
C VAL A 271 8.53 14.75 12.58
N LEU A 272 9.48 14.05 11.95
CA LEU A 272 10.48 14.67 11.09
C LEU A 272 9.85 15.36 9.87
N LEU A 273 8.87 14.72 9.22
CA LEU A 273 8.24 15.24 8.01
C LEU A 273 7.59 16.61 8.21
N TYR A 274 6.90 16.82 9.34
CA TYR A 274 6.18 18.07 9.62
C TYR A 274 6.96 19.10 10.43
N SER A 275 7.90 18.66 11.28
CA SER A 275 8.65 19.58 12.14
C SER A 275 9.84 20.21 11.42
N LEU A 276 10.41 19.57 10.40
CA LEU A 276 11.67 20.02 9.79
C LEU A 276 11.58 21.44 9.15
N PRO A 277 10.55 21.80 8.36
CA PRO A 277 10.41 23.16 7.82
C PRO A 277 10.18 24.23 8.90
N ASN A 278 9.50 23.85 9.99
CA ASN A 278 9.23 24.74 11.12
C ASN A 278 10.49 24.95 11.97
N TYR A 279 11.25 23.88 12.20
CA TYR A 279 12.52 23.94 12.89
C TYR A 279 13.52 24.82 12.13
N ALA A 280 13.58 24.70 10.80
CA ALA A 280 14.38 25.57 9.94
C ALA A 280 14.04 27.06 10.15
N GLN A 281 12.76 27.41 10.26
CA GLN A 281 12.36 28.80 10.54
C GLN A 281 12.70 29.22 11.98
N SER A 282 12.59 28.33 12.95
CA SER A 282 12.90 28.62 14.36
C SER A 282 14.38 28.98 14.60
N ILE A 283 15.29 28.51 13.74
CA ILE A 283 16.72 28.85 13.77
C ILE A 283 17.07 30.10 12.92
N GLY A 284 16.05 30.82 12.42
CA GLY A 284 16.21 32.10 11.72
C GLY A 284 16.18 32.03 10.19
N LEU A 285 15.79 30.90 9.58
CA LEU A 285 15.62 30.82 8.12
C LEU A 285 14.26 31.41 7.68
N SER A 286 14.21 31.97 6.48
CA SER A 286 12.97 32.48 5.87
C SER A 286 11.97 31.36 5.55
N ALA A 287 10.69 31.72 5.37
CA ALA A 287 9.65 30.78 4.93
C ALA A 287 10.01 30.08 3.60
N GLN A 288 10.63 30.82 2.66
CA GLN A 288 11.10 30.26 1.40
C GLN A 288 12.20 29.21 1.62
N GLN A 289 13.17 29.49 2.50
CA GLN A 289 14.22 28.54 2.85
C GLN A 289 13.65 27.31 3.59
N GLY A 290 12.67 27.48 4.48
CA GLY A 290 11.96 26.38 5.13
C GLY A 290 11.24 25.46 4.12
N SER A 291 10.60 26.04 3.10
CA SER A 291 10.00 25.29 1.99
C SER A 291 11.04 24.49 1.20
N VAL A 292 12.22 25.07 0.94
CA VAL A 292 13.34 24.37 0.29
C VAL A 292 13.83 23.18 1.11
N VAL A 293 13.92 23.31 2.44
CA VAL A 293 14.30 22.18 3.32
C VAL A 293 13.29 21.03 3.20
N GLY A 294 11.99 21.35 3.24
CA GLY A 294 10.94 20.36 3.00
C GLY A 294 11.02 19.72 1.60
N ALA A 295 11.35 20.52 0.57
CA ALA A 295 11.56 20.04 -0.79
C ALA A 295 12.73 19.06 -0.90
N VAL A 296 13.87 19.35 -0.24
CA VAL A 296 15.05 18.46 -0.22
C VAL A 296 14.74 17.14 0.49
N LEU A 297 14.01 17.17 1.60
CA LEU A 297 13.54 15.96 2.27
C LEU A 297 12.68 15.09 1.34
N ASN A 298 11.74 15.71 0.62
CA ASN A 298 10.87 15.03 -0.34
C ASN A 298 11.63 14.47 -1.55
N LEU A 299 12.68 15.16 -2.02
CA LEU A 299 13.60 14.62 -3.03
C LEU A 299 14.32 13.37 -2.52
N GLY A 300 14.77 13.37 -1.27
CA GLY A 300 15.34 12.19 -0.62
C GLY A 300 14.36 11.00 -0.62
N LEU A 301 13.08 11.25 -0.33
CA LEU A 301 12.03 10.21 -0.40
C LEU A 301 11.77 9.73 -1.84
N ALA A 302 11.82 10.64 -2.81
CA ALA A 302 11.60 10.34 -4.21
C ALA A 302 12.66 9.38 -4.79
N PHE A 303 13.95 9.60 -4.49
CA PHE A 303 15.02 8.75 -5.02
C PHE A 303 15.43 7.63 -4.06
N GLY A 304 15.29 7.82 -2.75
CA GLY A 304 15.64 6.84 -1.74
C GLY A 304 14.72 5.62 -1.77
N ARG A 305 13.41 5.79 -1.98
CA ARG A 305 12.45 4.68 -1.97
C ARG A 305 12.70 3.64 -3.09
N PRO A 306 12.91 4.04 -4.36
CA PRO A 306 13.26 3.09 -5.42
C PRO A 306 14.63 2.45 -5.20
N ALA A 307 15.61 3.21 -4.72
CA ALA A 307 16.96 2.71 -4.44
C ALA A 307 16.94 1.63 -3.35
N VAL A 308 16.29 1.89 -2.22
CA VAL A 308 16.10 0.90 -1.14
C VAL A 308 15.28 -0.29 -1.63
N GLY A 309 14.26 -0.06 -2.45
CA GLY A 309 13.47 -1.13 -3.07
C GLY A 309 14.33 -2.07 -3.95
N PHE A 310 15.22 -1.51 -4.76
CA PHE A 310 16.17 -2.27 -5.57
C PHE A 310 17.17 -3.07 -4.73
N LEU A 311 17.74 -2.44 -3.70
CA LEU A 311 18.65 -3.10 -2.77
C LEU A 311 17.93 -4.24 -2.02
N SER A 312 16.69 -4.02 -1.60
CA SER A 312 15.85 -4.99 -0.89
C SER A 312 15.54 -6.23 -1.73
N ASP A 313 15.27 -6.05 -3.03
CA ASP A 313 15.07 -7.18 -3.95
C ASP A 313 16.40 -7.91 -4.26
N SER A 314 17.56 -7.25 -4.12
CA SER A 314 18.88 -7.81 -4.47
C SER A 314 19.59 -8.51 -3.31
N PHE A 315 19.54 -7.92 -2.11
CA PHE A 315 20.30 -8.36 -0.93
C PHE A 315 19.41 -9.02 0.14
N GLY A 316 18.09 -9.00 -0.03
CA GLY A 316 17.15 -9.52 0.97
C GLY A 316 16.52 -8.41 1.80
N ARG A 317 15.24 -8.59 2.13
CA ARG A 317 14.41 -7.54 2.75
C ARG A 317 14.79 -7.25 4.20
N ILE A 318 15.18 -8.28 4.95
CA ILE A 318 15.55 -8.16 6.38
C ILE A 318 16.96 -7.56 6.47
N ASP A 319 17.91 -8.09 5.71
CA ASP A 319 19.32 -7.64 5.70
C ASP A 319 19.45 -6.14 5.37
N VAL A 320 18.65 -5.63 4.42
CA VAL A 320 18.60 -4.19 4.10
C VAL A 320 17.96 -3.37 5.22
N ALA A 321 16.93 -3.91 5.89
CA ALA A 321 16.25 -3.22 6.98
C ALA A 321 17.08 -3.16 8.27
N THR A 322 17.91 -4.18 8.55
CA THR A 322 18.81 -4.23 9.71
C THR A 322 20.17 -3.57 9.46
N GLY A 323 20.47 -3.22 8.20
CA GLY A 323 21.76 -2.64 7.81
C GLY A 323 22.91 -3.66 7.70
N GLU A 324 22.59 -4.95 7.70
CA GLU A 324 23.55 -6.07 7.67
C GLU A 324 24.04 -6.42 6.25
N LEU A 325 24.18 -5.42 5.39
CA LEU A 325 24.60 -5.58 3.99
C LEU A 325 26.00 -6.22 3.83
N GLN A 326 26.84 -6.17 4.87
CA GLN A 326 28.22 -6.66 4.83
C GLN A 326 28.36 -8.19 4.85
N ASN A 327 27.35 -8.94 5.30
CA ASN A 327 27.49 -10.39 5.50
C ASN A 327 27.01 -11.23 4.31
N ASN A 328 26.37 -10.63 3.30
CA ASN A 328 25.65 -11.38 2.26
C ASN A 328 25.82 -10.80 0.85
N ILE A 329 27.07 -10.45 0.48
CA ILE A 329 27.38 -10.08 -0.92
C ILE A 329 27.06 -11.29 -1.81
N PRO A 330 26.13 -11.18 -2.78
CA PRO A 330 25.85 -12.28 -3.68
C PRO A 330 27.12 -12.59 -4.47
N ARG A 331 27.68 -13.80 -4.27
CA ARG A 331 28.73 -14.32 -5.13
C ARG A 331 28.12 -14.48 -6.52
N PHE A 332 28.52 -13.62 -7.45
CA PHE A 332 28.19 -13.80 -8.86
C PHE A 332 28.52 -15.23 -9.28
N PRO A 333 27.66 -15.91 -10.06
CA PRO A 333 27.99 -17.21 -10.59
C PRO A 333 29.25 -17.05 -11.44
N LYS A 334 30.32 -17.76 -11.06
CA LYS A 334 31.52 -17.85 -11.89
C LYS A 334 31.06 -18.37 -13.25
N LEU A 335 31.23 -17.55 -14.28
CA LEU A 335 31.14 -18.01 -15.67
C LEU A 335 32.20 -19.10 -15.81
N THR A 336 31.78 -20.35 -15.76
CA THR A 336 32.63 -21.49 -16.09
C THR A 336 32.97 -21.34 -17.56
N ALA A 337 34.15 -20.77 -17.84
CA ALA A 337 34.70 -20.76 -19.18
C ALA A 337 34.83 -22.22 -19.61
N THR A 338 34.02 -22.62 -20.57
CA THR A 338 34.22 -23.84 -21.35
C THR A 338 35.55 -23.69 -22.07
N SER A 339 36.63 -24.19 -21.46
CA SER A 339 37.90 -24.39 -22.14
C SER A 339 37.70 -25.54 -23.11
N HIS A 340 37.35 -25.18 -24.34
CA HIS A 340 37.54 -26.05 -25.48
C HIS A 340 39.04 -26.28 -25.68
N GLN A 341 39.37 -27.55 -25.93
CA GLN A 341 40.44 -28.06 -26.80
C GLN A 341 41.83 -28.33 -26.23
N PRO A 342 42.61 -29.23 -26.87
CA PRO A 342 42.42 -29.85 -28.21
C PRO A 342 41.80 -31.24 -28.24
#